data_AF-A0A973M4I2-F1
#
_entry.id   AF-A0A973M4I2-F1
#
_cell.length_a   1.000
_cell.length_b   1.000
_cell.length_c   1.000
_cell.angle_alpha   90.00
_cell.angle_beta   90.00
_cell.angle_gamma   90.00
#
_symmetry.space_group_name_H-M   'P 1'
#
loop_
_entity.id
_entity.type
_entity.pdbx_description
1 polymer ?
#
loop_
_entity_poly.entity_id
_entity_poly.type
_entity_poly.pdbx_seq_one_letter_code
_entity_poly.pdbx_strand_id
1 'polypeptide(L)'
;MPAKYKGLGYHELNAMLNLYGEDGKIQFDADRYAARQYFLQHVNTNTVFFHDLDEKLEYLLKNDYYERETLDQYTMNFIRDLFSRAYK
;
A
#
# COMPACT_ATOMS: atom_id res chain seq x y z
N MET A 1 -11.89 -6.74 -13.00
CA MET A 1 -12.99 -6.34 -12.09
C MET A 1 -14.29 -6.71 -12.78
N PRO A 2 -15.21 -7.43 -12.11
CA PRO A 2 -16.52 -7.80 -12.63
C PRO A 2 -17.33 -6.59 -13.10
N ALA A 3 -18.24 -6.80 -14.06
CA ALA A 3 -19.10 -5.75 -14.60
C ALA A 3 -19.93 -5.05 -13.50
N LYS A 4 -20.43 -5.82 -12.51
CA LYS A 4 -21.20 -5.30 -11.36
C LYS A 4 -20.45 -4.32 -10.45
N TYR A 5 -19.11 -4.27 -10.55
CA TYR A 5 -18.25 -3.41 -9.74
C TYR A 5 -17.62 -2.27 -10.55
N LYS A 6 -17.89 -2.21 -11.86
CA LYS A 6 -17.30 -1.22 -12.75
C LYS A 6 -17.86 0.17 -12.42
N GLY A 7 -16.96 1.13 -12.21
CA GLY A 7 -17.32 2.51 -11.90
C GLY A 7 -17.49 2.82 -10.41
N LEU A 8 -17.48 1.80 -9.54
CA LEU A 8 -17.52 2.00 -8.09
C LEU A 8 -16.14 2.39 -7.54
N GLY A 9 -16.13 3.37 -6.65
CA GLY A 9 -15.00 3.75 -5.80
C GLY A 9 -14.76 2.77 -4.65
N TYR A 10 -13.63 2.92 -3.96
CA TYR A 10 -13.26 1.99 -2.88
C TYR A 10 -14.22 2.01 -1.68
N HIS A 11 -14.80 3.16 -1.33
CA HIS A 11 -15.83 3.25 -0.28
C HIS A 11 -17.10 2.49 -0.65
N GLU A 12 -17.58 2.64 -1.89
CA GLU A 12 -18.78 1.97 -2.38
C GLU A 12 -18.56 0.45 -2.45
N LEU A 13 -17.37 0.01 -2.87
CA LEU A 13 -17.00 -1.40 -2.91
C LEU A 13 -16.91 -2.03 -1.51
N ASN A 14 -16.36 -1.32 -0.52
CA ASN A 14 -16.32 -1.80 0.86
C ASN A 14 -17.73 -1.86 1.48
N ALA A 15 -18.59 -0.89 1.17
CA ALA A 15 -19.98 -0.88 1.62
C ALA A 15 -20.78 -2.10 1.13
N MET A 16 -20.40 -2.73 0.02
CA MET A 16 -21.03 -3.97 -0.47
C MET A 16 -20.92 -5.13 0.52
N LEU A 17 -20.00 -5.11 1.49
CA LEU A 17 -19.94 -6.10 2.56
C LEU A 17 -21.20 -6.10 3.44
N ASN A 18 -21.91 -4.97 3.51
CA ASN A 18 -23.16 -4.83 4.24
C ASN A 18 -24.39 -5.25 3.41
N LEU A 19 -24.20 -5.64 2.14
CA LEU A 19 -25.27 -6.04 1.23
C LEU A 19 -25.11 -7.51 0.83
N TYR A 20 -26.14 -8.31 1.12
CA TYR A 20 -26.20 -9.70 0.66
C TYR A 20 -26.39 -9.76 -0.85
N GLY A 21 -25.66 -10.66 -1.50
CA GLY A 21 -25.82 -10.99 -2.92
C GLY A 21 -27.12 -11.74 -3.20
N GLU A 22 -27.39 -12.01 -4.47
CA GLU A 22 -28.58 -12.77 -4.92
C GLU A 22 -28.64 -14.19 -4.33
N ASP A 23 -27.50 -14.74 -3.94
CA ASP A 23 -27.37 -16.03 -3.27
C ASP A 23 -27.47 -15.94 -1.72
N GLY A 24 -27.79 -14.75 -1.19
CA GLY A 24 -27.88 -14.48 0.24
C GLY A 24 -26.54 -14.45 0.95
N LYS A 25 -25.41 -14.33 0.24
CA LYS A 25 -24.06 -14.32 0.83
C LYS A 25 -23.41 -12.94 0.84
N ILE A 26 -22.48 -12.76 1.77
CA ILE A 26 -21.63 -11.56 1.85
C ILE A 26 -20.69 -11.53 0.64
N GLN A 27 -20.53 -10.34 0.06
CA GLN A 27 -19.74 -10.14 -1.16
C GLN A 27 -18.25 -9.88 -0.86
N PHE A 28 -17.53 -10.83 -0.28
CA PHE A 28 -16.13 -10.66 0.12
C PHE A 28 -15.18 -10.23 -1.02
N ASP A 29 -15.46 -10.63 -2.26
CA ASP A 29 -14.67 -10.19 -3.41
C ASP A 29 -14.72 -8.66 -3.61
N ALA A 30 -15.82 -8.01 -3.23
CA ALA A 30 -15.96 -6.57 -3.33
C ALA A 30 -14.91 -5.84 -2.47
N ASP A 31 -14.60 -6.37 -1.30
CA ASP A 31 -13.58 -5.78 -0.40
C ASP A 31 -12.16 -5.92 -0.97
N ARG A 32 -11.84 -7.05 -1.60
CA ARG A 32 -10.59 -7.19 -2.34
C ARG A 32 -10.46 -6.15 -3.46
N TYR A 33 -11.55 -5.86 -4.15
CA TYR A 33 -11.57 -4.78 -5.15
C TYR A 33 -11.52 -3.39 -4.53
N ALA A 34 -12.13 -3.18 -3.36
CA ALA A 34 -12.04 -1.94 -2.60
C ALA A 34 -10.58 -1.61 -2.25
N ALA A 35 -9.86 -2.58 -1.66
CA ALA A 35 -8.44 -2.43 -1.36
C ALA A 35 -7.63 -2.06 -2.61
N ARG A 36 -7.82 -2.80 -3.73
CA ARG A 36 -7.15 -2.48 -4.99
C ARG A 36 -7.46 -1.06 -5.48
N GLN A 37 -8.72 -0.62 -5.43
CA GLN A 37 -9.10 0.73 -5.85
C GLN A 37 -8.53 1.80 -4.94
N TYR A 38 -8.48 1.56 -3.63
CA TYR A 38 -7.86 2.47 -2.67
C TYR A 38 -6.38 2.67 -2.96
N PHE A 39 -5.66 1.59 -3.29
CA PHE A 39 -4.26 1.70 -3.74
C PHE A 39 -4.12 2.54 -5.01
N LEU A 40 -4.95 2.30 -6.02
CA LEU A 40 -4.85 3.00 -7.30
C LEU A 40 -5.24 4.48 -7.22
N GLN A 41 -6.27 4.81 -6.44
CA GLN A 41 -6.86 6.15 -6.40
C GLN A 41 -6.22 7.05 -5.33
N HIS A 42 -5.72 6.46 -4.24
CA HIS A 42 -5.26 7.21 -3.08
C HIS A 42 -3.83 6.84 -2.67
N VAL A 43 -3.52 5.59 -2.36
CA VAL A 43 -2.20 5.26 -1.80
C VAL A 43 -1.09 5.56 -2.80
N ASN A 44 -1.18 5.05 -4.03
CA ASN A 44 -0.12 5.23 -5.03
C ASN A 44 0.03 6.69 -5.49
N THR A 45 -1.06 7.46 -5.49
CA THR A 45 -1.05 8.87 -5.91
C THR A 45 -0.49 9.80 -4.84
N ASN A 46 -0.50 9.37 -3.56
CA ASN A 46 -0.02 10.16 -2.42
C ASN A 46 1.25 9.59 -1.77
N THR A 47 1.78 8.47 -2.29
CA THR A 47 3.05 7.90 -1.79
C THR A 47 4.22 8.57 -2.48
N VAL A 48 5.15 9.09 -1.68
CA VAL A 48 6.40 9.68 -2.20
C VAL A 48 7.21 8.59 -2.90
N PHE A 49 7.56 8.84 -4.16
CA PHE A 49 8.43 7.98 -4.96
C PHE A 49 9.89 8.44 -4.82
N PHE A 50 10.80 7.48 -4.71
CA PHE A 50 12.24 7.68 -4.69
C PHE A 50 12.88 6.81 -5.77
N HIS A 51 13.98 7.26 -6.36
CA HIS A 51 14.66 6.54 -7.43
C HIS A 51 15.37 5.27 -6.93
N ASP A 52 15.89 5.30 -5.70
CA ASP A 52 16.47 4.15 -5.02
C ASP A 52 16.31 4.25 -3.49
N LEU A 53 16.80 3.22 -2.78
CA LEU A 53 16.73 3.16 -1.33
C LEU A 53 17.68 4.16 -0.65
N ASP A 54 18.82 4.47 -1.28
CA ASP A 54 19.81 5.38 -0.68
C ASP A 54 19.24 6.80 -0.62
N GLU A 55 18.64 7.27 -1.72
CA GLU A 55 17.92 8.55 -1.79
C GLU A 55 16.78 8.60 -0.77
N LYS A 56 15.99 7.53 -0.66
CA LYS A 56 14.90 7.45 0.32
C LYS A 56 15.40 7.60 1.74
N LEU A 57 16.43 6.86 2.13
CA LEU A 57 16.96 6.91 3.50
C LEU A 57 17.63 8.25 3.80
N GLU A 58 18.37 8.82 2.85
CA GLU A 58 18.93 10.16 3.01
C GLU A 58 17.85 11.22 3.22
N TYR A 59 16.79 11.20 2.41
CA TYR A 59 15.65 12.12 2.56
C TYR A 59 14.98 11.96 3.93
N LEU A 60 14.73 10.73 4.37
CA LEU A 60 14.07 10.47 5.65
C LEU A 60 14.93 10.88 6.85
N LEU A 61 16.26 10.70 6.79
CA LEU A 61 17.19 11.16 7.83
C LEU A 61 17.30 12.69 7.86
N LYS A 62 17.42 13.33 6.69
CA LYS A 62 17.63 14.79 6.59
C LYS A 62 16.42 15.59 7.09
N ASN A 63 15.22 15.03 6.96
CA ASN A 63 13.97 15.66 7.39
C ASN A 63 13.47 15.13 8.74
N ASP A 64 14.34 14.50 9.53
CA ASP A 64 14.05 14.00 10.88
C ASP A 64 12.85 13.03 10.95
N TYR A 65 12.58 12.29 9.87
CA TYR A 65 11.56 11.23 9.88
C TYR A 65 12.12 9.96 10.50
N TYR A 66 13.38 9.62 10.22
CA TYR A 66 14.08 8.44 10.75
C TYR A 66 15.26 8.87 11.64
N GLU A 67 15.58 8.04 12.63
CA GLU A 67 16.72 8.23 13.55
C GLU A 67 18.01 7.63 12.96
N ARG A 68 19.10 8.39 12.98
CA ARG A 68 20.38 7.98 12.38
C ARG A 68 21.03 6.85 13.17
N GLU A 69 20.98 6.95 14.49
CA GLU A 69 21.59 6.05 15.46
C GLU A 69 21.08 4.60 15.30
N THR A 70 19.86 4.43 14.80
CA THR A 70 19.29 3.10 14.48
C THR A 70 19.89 2.53 13.19
N LEU A 71 20.08 3.34 12.15
CA LEU A 71 20.63 2.87 10.87
C LEU A 71 22.12 2.63 10.93
N ASP A 72 22.87 3.45 11.66
CA ASP A 72 24.34 3.37 11.81
C ASP A 72 24.80 2.07 12.50
N GLN A 73 23.90 1.35 13.16
CA GLN A 73 24.17 0.03 13.74
C GLN A 73 24.35 -1.08 12.70
N TYR A 74 23.99 -0.83 11.44
CA TYR A 74 24.00 -1.83 10.37
C TYR A 74 24.74 -1.32 9.14
N THR A 75 25.31 -2.25 8.38
CA THR A 75 25.91 -1.89 7.09
C THR A 75 24.81 -1.60 6.06
N MET A 76 25.08 -0.67 5.13
CA MET A 76 24.10 -0.32 4.09
C MET A 76 23.70 -1.52 3.23
N ASN A 77 24.60 -2.47 2.99
CA ASN A 77 24.30 -3.69 2.24
C ASN A 77 23.27 -4.56 2.98
N PHE A 78 23.39 -4.71 4.31
CA PHE A 78 22.40 -5.44 5.10
C PHE A 78 21.02 -4.77 5.01
N ILE A 79 20.98 -3.44 5.11
CA ILE A 79 19.73 -2.67 5.02
C ILE A 79 19.08 -2.87 3.65
N ARG A 80 19.85 -2.76 2.56
CA ARG A 80 19.37 -3.03 1.19
C ARG A 80 18.82 -4.44 1.03
N ASP A 81 19.52 -5.44 1.54
CA ASP A 81 19.06 -6.84 1.49
C ASP A 81 17.77 -7.05 2.30
N LEU A 82 17.65 -6.42 3.47
CA LEU A 82 16.45 -6.49 4.30
C LEU A 82 15.25 -5.84 3.60
N PHE A 83 15.43 -4.66 3.03
CA PHE A 83 14.40 -4.00 2.23
C PHE A 83 14.00 -4.86 1.02
N SER A 84 14.98 -5.39 0.27
CA SER A 84 14.69 -6.28 -0.86
C SER A 84 13.89 -7.51 -0.45
N ARG A 85 14.16 -8.09 0.73
CA ARG A 85 13.38 -9.22 1.28
C ARG A 85 11.96 -8.84 1.67
N ALA A 86 11.75 -7.64 2.20
CA ALA A 86 10.42 -7.18 2.64
C ALA A 86 9.48 -6.85 1.47
N TYR A 87 10.03 -6.38 0.35
CA TYR A 87 9.27 -6.01 -0.85
C TYR A 87 9.16 -7.14 -1.90
N LYS A 88 9.70 -8.33 -1.61
CA LYS A 88 9.45 -9.55 -2.39
C LYS A 88 8.08 -10.13 -2.09
#